data_AF-A0A3M2YBR5-F1
#
_entry.id   AF-A0A3M2YBR5-F1
#
_cell.length_a   1.000
_cell.length_b   1.000
_cell.length_c   1.000
_cell.angle_alpha   90.00
_cell.angle_beta   90.00
_cell.angle_gamma   90.00
#
_symmetry.space_group_name_H-M   'P 1'
#
loop_
_entity.id
_entity.type
_entity.pdbx_description
1 polymer ?
#
loop_
_entity_poly.entity_id
_entity_poly.type
_entity_poly.pdbx_seq_one_letter_code
_entity_poly.pdbx_strand_id
1 'polypeptide(L)'
;ELFAKVDTNHDGDVSPGELAEALKNIDTRDQWAKLIAHHPTEWKYKADAAKWSRLDKLLETSPKTLKHEKERINKYVFWEELTGKALISTDAVWHFHPIGMIGGFLTKTVANSGQITYDAEGNDIPGSPYFSRCIHWPGNDLSGVTLGRGYDMGFRSETEIYNHMIAAGVEPGQATKISKARNLKGAAANNFVVQNKIDIGNITLEQQKALFALIYPDYVSKAIANYNRWTSTLPAHLEWAALRPIIQDILVDFVYQGFTKGENPMRAGMKDDVDELIRYIENTPAISQYEPGRKRAAYLKKNR
;
A
#
# COMPACT_ATOMS: atom_id res chain seq x y z
N GLU A 1 -20.52 10.35 -14.74
CA GLU A 1 -20.12 8.93 -14.73
C GLU A 1 -20.52 8.19 -13.46
N LEU A 2 -20.02 8.58 -12.27
CA LEU A 2 -20.38 7.90 -11.02
C LEU A 2 -21.89 7.95 -10.72
N PHE A 3 -22.54 9.11 -10.91
CA PHE A 3 -23.99 9.24 -10.73
C PHE A 3 -24.76 8.23 -11.59
N ALA A 4 -24.46 8.13 -12.89
CA ALA A 4 -25.10 7.18 -13.81
C ALA A 4 -24.78 5.70 -13.49
N LYS A 5 -23.72 5.41 -12.74
CA LYS A 5 -23.43 4.06 -12.24
C LYS A 5 -24.28 3.69 -11.02
N VAL A 6 -24.70 4.70 -10.25
CA VAL A 6 -25.49 4.51 -9.03
C VAL A 6 -26.99 4.57 -9.36
N ASP A 7 -27.42 5.51 -10.19
CA ASP A 7 -28.79 5.65 -10.71
C ASP A 7 -29.05 4.56 -11.77
N THR A 8 -29.49 3.40 -11.30
CA THR A 8 -29.68 2.19 -12.12
C THR A 8 -31.04 2.18 -12.82
N ASN A 9 -32.03 2.86 -12.25
CA ASN A 9 -33.36 2.98 -12.84
C ASN A 9 -33.48 4.17 -13.81
N HIS A 10 -32.47 5.05 -13.86
CA HIS A 10 -32.35 6.22 -14.72
C HIS A 10 -33.48 7.24 -14.52
N ASP A 11 -34.00 7.34 -13.29
CA ASP A 11 -35.04 8.31 -12.92
C ASP A 11 -34.46 9.69 -12.55
N GLY A 12 -33.14 9.81 -12.46
CA GLY A 12 -32.45 11.06 -12.12
C GLY A 12 -32.36 11.34 -10.62
N ASP A 13 -32.78 10.42 -9.77
CA ASP A 13 -32.60 10.42 -8.32
C ASP A 13 -31.83 9.17 -7.87
N VAL A 14 -31.06 9.27 -6.79
CA VAL A 14 -30.37 8.11 -6.20
C VAL A 14 -31.14 7.65 -4.98
N SER A 15 -31.75 6.49 -5.07
CA SER A 15 -32.45 5.87 -3.94
C SER A 15 -31.46 5.29 -2.90
N PRO A 16 -31.89 5.10 -1.63
CA PRO A 16 -31.08 4.40 -0.63
C PRO A 16 -30.68 2.98 -1.05
N GLY A 17 -31.55 2.28 -1.79
CA GLY A 17 -31.28 0.92 -2.28
C GLY A 17 -30.20 0.91 -3.37
N GLU A 18 -30.29 1.83 -4.32
CA GLU A 18 -29.28 2.02 -5.37
C GLU A 18 -27.92 2.38 -4.80
N LEU A 19 -27.87 3.32 -3.85
CA LEU A 19 -26.63 3.67 -3.19
C LEU A 19 -26.04 2.49 -2.43
N ALA A 20 -26.86 1.75 -1.67
CA ALA A 20 -26.41 0.59 -0.91
C ALA A 20 -25.85 -0.52 -1.81
N GLU A 21 -26.51 -0.80 -2.95
CA GLU A 21 -26.03 -1.78 -3.92
C GLU A 21 -24.74 -1.32 -4.60
N ALA A 22 -24.71 -0.06 -5.03
CA ALA A 22 -23.56 0.52 -5.71
C ALA A 22 -22.30 0.54 -4.81
N LEU A 23 -22.46 0.73 -3.49
CA LEU A 23 -21.35 0.68 -2.53
C LEU A 23 -20.82 -0.72 -2.23
N LYS A 24 -21.51 -1.79 -2.65
CA LYS A 24 -20.96 -3.17 -2.61
C LYS A 24 -19.89 -3.38 -3.69
N ASN A 25 -19.95 -2.63 -4.78
CA ASN A 25 -18.94 -2.66 -5.83
C ASN A 25 -17.68 -1.89 -5.40
N ILE A 26 -16.52 -2.54 -5.51
CA ILE A 26 -15.24 -1.98 -5.05
C ILE A 26 -14.88 -0.71 -5.81
N ASP A 27 -15.04 -0.68 -7.13
CA ASP A 27 -14.67 0.45 -7.99
C ASP A 27 -15.56 1.67 -7.72
N THR A 28 -16.86 1.44 -7.61
CA THR A 28 -17.82 2.49 -7.28
C THR A 28 -17.56 3.06 -5.89
N ARG A 29 -17.29 2.20 -4.90
CA ARG A 29 -16.94 2.62 -3.54
C ARG A 29 -15.65 3.43 -3.50
N ASP A 30 -14.63 3.03 -4.26
CA ASP A 30 -13.36 3.76 -4.35
C ASP A 30 -13.54 5.14 -4.99
N GLN A 31 -14.32 5.24 -6.07
CA GLN A 31 -14.66 6.52 -6.69
C GLN A 31 -15.48 7.42 -5.75
N TRP A 32 -16.44 6.84 -5.03
CA TRP A 32 -17.26 7.55 -4.04
C TRP A 32 -16.42 8.14 -2.90
N ALA A 33 -15.49 7.37 -2.34
CA ALA A 33 -14.63 7.82 -1.24
C ALA A 33 -13.69 8.99 -1.62
N LYS A 34 -13.52 9.27 -2.91
CA LYS A 34 -12.70 10.37 -3.44
C LYS A 34 -13.49 11.63 -3.73
N LEU A 35 -14.81 11.61 -3.58
CA LEU A 35 -15.65 12.79 -3.74
C LEU A 35 -15.38 13.80 -2.62
N ILE A 36 -15.26 15.06 -3.01
CA ILE A 36 -15.26 16.20 -2.10
C ILE A 36 -16.49 17.03 -2.42
N ALA A 37 -17.41 17.13 -1.46
CA ALA A 37 -18.66 17.84 -1.64
C ALA A 37 -18.58 19.20 -0.95
N HIS A 38 -18.94 20.27 -1.67
CA HIS A 38 -19.13 21.59 -1.09
C HIS A 38 -20.62 21.80 -0.83
N HIS A 39 -21.03 21.86 0.44
CA HIS A 39 -22.44 21.94 0.80
C HIS A 39 -22.69 22.75 2.07
N PRO A 40 -23.91 23.29 2.28
CA PRO A 40 -24.28 23.91 3.54
C PRO A 40 -24.17 22.93 4.70
N THR A 41 -23.44 23.30 5.74
CA THR A 41 -23.19 22.51 6.95
C THR A 41 -24.48 22.16 7.67
N GLU A 42 -24.53 20.94 8.20
CA GLU A 42 -25.64 20.45 9.01
C GLU A 42 -25.67 21.08 10.42
N TRP A 43 -24.58 21.72 10.83
CA TRP A 43 -24.41 22.26 12.19
C TRP A 43 -24.88 23.72 12.35
N LYS A 44 -25.40 24.36 11.30
CA LYS A 44 -25.84 25.77 11.35
C LYS A 44 -27.33 25.97 11.56
N TYR A 45 -28.16 25.19 10.87
CA TYR A 45 -29.60 25.43 10.84
C TYR A 45 -30.37 24.29 11.49
N LYS A 46 -31.35 24.65 12.33
CA LYS A 46 -32.30 23.73 12.95
C LYS A 46 -33.17 23.02 11.91
N ALA A 47 -33.76 21.91 12.31
CA ALA A 47 -34.46 20.96 11.44
C ALA A 47 -35.76 21.50 10.80
N ASP A 48 -36.24 22.66 11.24
CA ASP A 48 -37.38 23.40 10.68
C ASP A 48 -36.99 24.34 9.54
N ALA A 49 -35.69 24.58 9.32
CA ALA A 49 -35.22 25.42 8.23
C ALA A 49 -35.51 24.81 6.85
N ALA A 50 -35.75 25.67 5.85
CA ALA A 50 -36.14 25.28 4.49
C ALA A 50 -35.17 24.29 3.83
N LYS A 51 -33.87 24.33 4.16
CA LYS A 51 -32.86 23.38 3.64
C LYS A 51 -33.16 21.92 3.98
N TRP A 52 -33.91 21.66 5.06
CA TRP A 52 -34.26 20.33 5.52
C TRP A 52 -35.61 19.83 5.02
N SER A 53 -36.32 20.63 4.21
CA SER A 53 -37.66 20.28 3.69
C SER A 53 -37.72 18.96 2.92
N ARG A 54 -36.62 18.51 2.31
CA ARG A 54 -36.54 17.20 1.63
C ARG A 54 -36.65 16.02 2.61
N LEU A 55 -36.27 16.20 3.89
CA LEU A 55 -36.32 15.14 4.89
C LEU A 55 -37.76 14.67 5.16
N ASP A 56 -38.72 15.60 5.14
CA ASP A 56 -40.15 15.30 5.31
C ASP A 56 -40.67 14.40 4.20
N LYS A 57 -40.21 14.61 2.96
CA LYS A 57 -40.56 13.75 1.82
C LYS A 57 -39.89 12.38 1.90
N LEU A 58 -38.59 12.35 2.23
CA LEU A 58 -37.82 11.10 2.28
C LEU A 58 -38.29 10.13 3.36
N LEU A 59 -38.84 10.65 4.46
CA LEU A 59 -39.27 9.86 5.61
C LEU A 59 -40.79 9.94 5.85
N GLU A 60 -41.57 10.28 4.83
CA GLU A 60 -43.03 10.40 4.89
C GLU A 60 -43.68 9.10 5.43
N THR A 61 -43.16 7.95 5.02
CA THR A 61 -43.63 6.62 5.44
C THR A 61 -43.11 6.19 6.82
N SER A 62 -42.20 6.97 7.43
CA SER A 62 -41.45 6.62 8.64
C SER A 62 -41.46 7.74 9.70
N PRO A 63 -42.64 8.11 10.26
CA PRO A 63 -42.80 9.29 11.11
C PRO A 63 -41.98 9.26 12.41
N LYS A 64 -41.74 8.07 12.99
CA LYS A 64 -40.88 7.93 14.17
C LYS A 64 -39.43 8.27 13.85
N THR A 65 -38.93 7.78 12.72
CA THR A 65 -37.58 8.07 12.22
C THR A 65 -37.47 9.56 11.90
N LEU A 66 -38.43 10.13 11.17
CA LEU A 66 -38.45 11.56 10.87
C LEU A 66 -38.35 12.44 12.13
N LYS A 67 -39.13 12.12 13.16
CA LYS A 67 -39.05 12.82 14.45
C LYS A 67 -37.66 12.72 15.06
N HIS A 68 -37.10 11.51 15.12
CA HIS A 68 -35.77 11.27 15.68
C HIS A 68 -34.67 12.02 14.92
N GLU A 69 -34.72 12.02 13.58
CA GLU A 69 -33.75 12.71 12.72
C GLU A 69 -33.81 14.23 12.92
N LYS A 70 -35.02 14.81 13.01
CA LYS A 70 -35.20 16.24 13.32
C LYS A 70 -34.65 16.62 14.70
N GLU A 71 -34.91 15.78 15.72
CA GLU A 71 -34.34 15.96 17.06
C GLU A 71 -32.81 15.87 17.04
N ARG A 72 -32.24 14.94 16.27
CA ARG A 72 -30.80 14.78 16.11
C ARG A 72 -30.16 16.01 15.46
N ILE A 73 -30.72 16.51 14.36
CA ILE A 73 -30.25 17.73 13.68
C ILE A 73 -30.21 18.90 14.66
N ASN A 74 -31.30 19.11 15.42
CA ASN A 74 -31.38 20.20 16.39
C ASN A 74 -30.30 20.14 17.48
N LYS A 75 -29.86 18.94 17.89
CA LYS A 75 -28.80 18.76 18.90
C LYS A 75 -27.40 19.06 18.37
N TYR A 76 -27.20 19.03 17.06
CA TYR A 76 -25.90 19.27 16.43
C TYR A 76 -25.72 20.70 15.92
N VAL A 77 -26.66 21.60 16.21
CA VAL A 77 -26.52 23.00 15.84
C VAL A 77 -25.62 23.72 16.85
N PHE A 78 -24.44 24.14 16.40
CA PHE A 78 -23.49 24.93 17.19
C PHE A 78 -22.75 26.00 16.36
N TRP A 79 -23.01 26.11 15.06
CA TRP A 79 -22.21 26.94 14.15
C TRP A 79 -22.15 28.42 14.55
N GLU A 80 -23.24 28.95 15.08
CA GLU A 80 -23.33 30.35 15.57
C GLU A 80 -22.66 30.56 16.93
N GLU A 81 -22.29 29.49 17.64
CA GLU A 81 -21.56 29.54 18.91
C GLU A 81 -20.04 29.63 18.70
N LEU A 82 -19.58 29.47 17.45
CA LEU A 82 -18.17 29.59 17.08
C LEU A 82 -17.68 31.04 17.24
N THR A 83 -16.64 31.24 18.05
CA THR A 83 -16.08 32.57 18.35
C THR A 83 -14.56 32.60 18.21
N GLY A 84 -13.99 33.82 18.19
CA GLY A 84 -12.54 34.01 18.13
C GLY A 84 -11.91 33.42 16.87
N LYS A 85 -10.83 32.63 17.04
CA LYS A 85 -10.12 31.98 15.93
C LYS A 85 -10.91 30.85 15.25
N ALA A 86 -11.98 30.37 15.88
CA ALA A 86 -12.85 29.34 15.32
C ALA A 86 -14.04 29.92 14.55
N LEU A 87 -14.17 31.25 14.48
CA LEU A 87 -15.26 31.90 13.75
C LEU A 87 -15.16 31.57 12.25
N ILE A 88 -16.24 31.00 11.70
CA ILE A 88 -16.37 30.69 10.28
C ILE A 88 -17.49 31.55 9.70
N SER A 89 -17.18 32.38 8.70
CA SER A 89 -18.13 33.32 8.10
C SER A 89 -19.07 32.69 7.07
N THR A 90 -18.75 31.48 6.60
CA THR A 90 -19.53 30.73 5.61
C THR A 90 -20.29 29.60 6.28
N ASP A 91 -21.45 29.23 5.73
CA ASP A 91 -22.16 28.00 6.06
C ASP A 91 -21.87 26.85 5.11
N ALA A 92 -21.23 27.12 3.96
CA ALA A 92 -20.79 26.10 3.04
C ALA A 92 -19.43 25.54 3.48
N VAL A 93 -19.35 24.20 3.60
CA VAL A 93 -18.17 23.46 4.02
C VAL A 93 -17.80 22.41 2.98
N TRP A 94 -16.50 22.08 2.93
CA TRP A 94 -16.01 20.93 2.17
C TRP A 94 -16.09 19.68 3.04
N HIS A 95 -16.89 18.71 2.63
CA HIS A 95 -16.92 17.38 3.21
C HIS A 95 -16.09 16.42 2.36
N PHE A 96 -15.27 15.61 3.02
CA PHE A 96 -14.44 14.58 2.38
C PHE A 96 -14.38 13.34 3.27
N HIS A 97 -14.18 12.17 2.65
CA HIS A 97 -14.01 10.92 3.39
C HIS A 97 -12.61 10.88 4.01
N PRO A 98 -12.44 10.88 5.35
CA PRO A 98 -11.11 10.99 5.97
C PRO A 98 -10.19 9.80 5.61
N ILE A 99 -10.72 8.57 5.60
CA ILE A 99 -9.94 7.39 5.17
C ILE A 99 -9.58 7.45 3.69
N GLY A 100 -10.52 7.83 2.81
CA GLY A 100 -10.27 8.01 1.37
C GLY A 100 -9.21 9.07 1.09
N MET A 101 -9.22 10.18 1.85
CA MET A 101 -8.20 11.22 1.79
C MET A 101 -6.83 10.69 2.22
N ILE A 102 -6.73 9.99 3.36
CA ILE A 102 -5.47 9.37 3.81
C ILE A 102 -4.97 8.36 2.77
N GLY A 103 -5.84 7.50 2.23
CA GLY A 103 -5.51 6.60 1.12
C GLY A 103 -4.99 7.36 -0.11
N GLY A 104 -5.59 8.51 -0.42
CA GLY A 104 -5.10 9.42 -1.46
C GLY A 104 -3.68 9.94 -1.21
N PHE A 105 -3.34 10.30 0.03
CA PHE A 105 -1.98 10.72 0.38
C PHE A 105 -0.98 9.56 0.37
N LEU A 106 -1.38 8.36 0.76
CA LEU A 106 -0.55 7.16 0.69
C LEU A 106 -0.30 6.71 -0.75
N THR A 107 -1.16 7.09 -1.70
CA THR A 107 -1.05 6.70 -3.12
C THR A 107 -0.38 7.75 -4.00
N LYS A 108 -0.16 8.98 -3.53
CA LYS A 108 0.39 10.09 -4.33
C LYS A 108 1.81 10.46 -3.86
N THR A 109 2.79 10.10 -4.69
CA THR A 109 4.15 10.70 -4.80
C THR A 109 5.12 10.53 -3.64
N VAL A 110 5.42 9.27 -3.32
CA VAL A 110 6.82 8.82 -3.18
C VAL A 110 7.00 7.82 -4.33
N ALA A 111 8.17 7.68 -4.96
CA ALA A 111 8.43 6.45 -5.72
C ALA A 111 7.98 5.31 -4.81
N ASN A 112 7.01 4.46 -5.23
CA ASN A 112 6.42 3.45 -4.35
C ASN A 112 7.57 2.78 -3.60
N SER A 113 7.75 3.05 -2.30
CA SER A 113 9.03 2.75 -1.66
C SER A 113 9.34 1.28 -1.86
N GLY A 114 10.51 0.97 -2.41
CA GLY A 114 10.86 -0.39 -2.82
C GLY A 114 10.47 -0.82 -4.22
N GLN A 115 9.96 0.06 -5.09
CA GLN A 115 9.63 -0.29 -6.48
C GLN A 115 10.86 -0.80 -7.23
N ILE A 116 12.03 -0.15 -7.05
CA ILE A 116 13.28 -0.60 -7.68
C ILE A 116 13.66 -2.02 -7.23
N THR A 117 13.44 -2.35 -5.96
CA THR A 117 13.64 -3.70 -5.43
C THR A 117 12.60 -4.67 -5.98
N TYR A 118 11.32 -4.29 -5.97
CA TYR A 118 10.23 -5.10 -6.52
C TYR A 118 10.48 -5.47 -7.98
N ASP A 119 10.90 -4.51 -8.79
CA ASP A 119 11.17 -4.69 -10.22
C ASP A 119 12.41 -5.55 -10.48
N ALA A 120 13.36 -5.58 -9.54
CA ALA A 120 14.58 -6.37 -9.63
C ALA A 120 14.40 -7.84 -9.21
N GLU A 121 13.45 -8.14 -8.33
CA GLU A 121 13.28 -9.46 -7.71
C GLU A 121 12.42 -10.44 -8.58
N GLY A 122 12.76 -10.51 -9.87
CA GLY A 122 12.24 -11.43 -10.88
C GLY A 122 11.44 -10.75 -12.01
N ASN A 123 10.58 -11.50 -12.73
CA ASN A 123 9.67 -10.92 -13.74
C ASN A 123 8.27 -11.58 -13.75
N ASP A 124 7.39 -11.07 -14.61
CA ASP A 124 6.02 -11.57 -14.81
C ASP A 124 5.83 -12.27 -16.17
N ILE A 125 6.94 -12.76 -16.77
CA ILE A 125 6.96 -13.42 -18.08
C ILE A 125 6.73 -14.92 -17.88
N PRO A 126 5.59 -15.50 -18.31
CA PRO A 126 5.34 -16.93 -18.18
C PRO A 126 6.45 -17.76 -18.85
N GLY A 127 6.90 -18.81 -18.18
CA GLY A 127 7.99 -19.68 -18.66
C GLY A 127 9.40 -19.13 -18.42
N SER A 128 9.55 -17.89 -17.94
CA SER A 128 10.85 -17.39 -17.50
C SER A 128 11.31 -18.11 -16.23
N PRO A 129 12.61 -18.43 -16.08
CA PRO A 129 13.15 -18.92 -14.81
C PRO A 129 12.96 -17.92 -13.65
N TYR A 130 12.73 -16.64 -13.96
CA TYR A 130 12.49 -15.58 -12.97
C TYR A 130 11.00 -15.27 -12.76
N PHE A 131 10.09 -16.08 -13.31
CA PHE A 131 8.65 -15.91 -13.10
C PHE A 131 8.29 -16.18 -11.63
N SER A 132 7.83 -15.15 -10.93
CA SER A 132 7.70 -15.14 -9.46
C SER A 132 6.30 -15.39 -8.93
N ARG A 133 5.26 -15.29 -9.77
CA ARG A 133 3.85 -15.44 -9.34
C ARG A 133 3.46 -16.89 -9.05
N CYS A 134 4.42 -17.79 -8.93
CA CYS A 134 4.23 -19.17 -8.52
C CYS A 134 5.29 -19.51 -7.47
N ILE A 135 5.02 -20.55 -6.68
CA ILE A 135 6.01 -20.99 -5.69
C ILE A 135 7.31 -21.43 -6.39
N HIS A 136 8.43 -21.08 -5.77
CA HIS A 136 9.76 -21.44 -6.23
C HIS A 136 10.70 -21.57 -5.02
N TRP A 137 11.91 -22.08 -5.26
CA TRP A 137 12.95 -22.18 -4.24
C TRP A 137 14.23 -21.52 -4.79
N PRO A 138 14.82 -20.54 -4.08
CA PRO A 138 15.99 -19.78 -4.55
C PRO A 138 17.31 -20.59 -4.70
N GLY A 139 17.34 -21.87 -4.35
CA GLY A 139 18.49 -22.74 -4.62
C GLY A 139 19.56 -22.80 -3.52
N ASN A 140 19.23 -22.43 -2.27
CA ASN A 140 20.17 -22.54 -1.14
C ASN A 140 19.51 -23.12 0.12
N ASP A 141 20.32 -23.67 1.02
CA ASP A 141 19.86 -24.40 2.22
C ASP A 141 19.19 -23.52 3.28
N LEU A 142 19.44 -22.20 3.25
CA LEU A 142 18.86 -21.26 4.20
C LEU A 142 17.46 -20.80 3.78
N SER A 143 17.20 -20.75 2.47
CA SER A 143 15.93 -20.30 1.91
C SER A 143 14.84 -21.36 1.99
N GLY A 144 13.63 -20.89 2.24
CA GLY A 144 12.41 -21.68 2.16
C GLY A 144 11.73 -21.60 0.80
N VAL A 145 10.52 -22.17 0.74
CA VAL A 145 9.64 -21.96 -0.41
C VAL A 145 9.29 -20.48 -0.48
N THR A 146 9.51 -19.88 -1.64
CA THR A 146 9.30 -18.44 -1.87
C THR A 146 8.15 -18.24 -2.85
N LEU A 147 7.38 -17.17 -2.65
CA LEU A 147 6.31 -16.74 -3.53
C LEU A 147 6.42 -15.23 -3.80
N GLY A 148 6.12 -14.81 -5.03
CA GLY A 148 6.21 -13.40 -5.40
C GLY A 148 7.64 -12.86 -5.33
N ARG A 149 7.77 -11.55 -5.08
CA ARG A 149 9.05 -10.83 -4.95
C ARG A 149 9.66 -11.04 -3.55
N GLY A 150 9.99 -12.28 -3.20
CA GLY A 150 10.78 -12.61 -2.00
C GLY A 150 10.02 -12.92 -0.71
N TYR A 151 8.73 -13.29 -0.77
CA TYR A 151 8.01 -13.79 0.41
C TYR A 151 8.46 -15.23 0.74
N ASP A 152 9.43 -15.39 1.64
CA ASP A 152 10.03 -16.67 2.04
C ASP A 152 9.25 -17.36 3.19
N MET A 153 8.79 -18.58 3.01
CA MET A 153 7.97 -19.30 4.00
C MET A 153 8.77 -20.14 5.01
N GLY A 154 10.11 -20.16 4.92
CA GLY A 154 10.98 -21.03 5.69
C GLY A 154 11.09 -20.68 7.18
N PHE A 155 10.62 -19.51 7.61
CA PHE A 155 10.59 -19.09 9.02
C PHE A 155 9.20 -18.75 9.52
N ARG A 156 8.17 -19.03 8.72
CA ARG A 156 6.79 -18.61 8.98
C ARG A 156 5.92 -19.79 9.36
N SER A 157 5.06 -19.59 10.35
CA SER A 157 4.09 -20.61 10.74
C SER A 157 3.02 -20.83 9.66
N GLU A 158 2.36 -21.99 9.67
CA GLU A 158 1.26 -22.28 8.74
C GLU A 158 0.14 -21.24 8.84
N THR A 159 -0.25 -20.87 10.06
CA THR A 159 -1.26 -19.85 10.33
C THR A 159 -0.85 -18.48 9.80
N GLU A 160 0.41 -18.08 10.01
CA GLU A 160 0.92 -16.81 9.50
C GLU A 160 0.85 -16.75 7.97
N ILE A 161 1.33 -17.81 7.29
CA ILE A 161 1.29 -17.87 5.84
C ILE A 161 -0.14 -17.80 5.34
N TYR A 162 -1.05 -18.58 5.91
CA TYR A 162 -2.45 -18.57 5.53
C TYR A 162 -3.06 -17.17 5.66
N ASN A 163 -2.86 -16.51 6.80
CA ASN A 163 -3.40 -15.17 7.03
C ASN A 163 -2.82 -14.13 6.07
N HIS A 164 -1.53 -14.19 5.75
CA HIS A 164 -0.92 -13.31 4.75
C HIS A 164 -1.49 -13.54 3.35
N MET A 165 -1.73 -14.80 2.96
CA MET A 165 -2.36 -15.11 1.67
C MET A 165 -3.79 -14.54 1.60
N ILE A 166 -4.61 -14.73 2.64
CA ILE A 166 -5.97 -14.18 2.70
C ILE A 166 -5.96 -12.65 2.67
N ALA A 167 -5.07 -12.01 3.43
CA ALA A 167 -4.92 -10.56 3.44
C ALA A 167 -4.47 -10.02 2.07
N ALA A 168 -3.67 -10.78 1.32
CA ALA A 168 -3.28 -10.47 -0.05
C ALA A 168 -4.39 -10.71 -1.08
N GLY A 169 -5.54 -11.28 -0.68
CA GLY A 169 -6.67 -11.59 -1.56
C GLY A 169 -6.55 -12.92 -2.29
N VAL A 170 -5.73 -13.85 -1.81
CA VAL A 170 -5.63 -15.23 -2.31
C VAL A 170 -6.84 -16.04 -1.81
N GLU A 171 -7.41 -16.87 -2.68
CA GLU A 171 -8.58 -17.70 -2.36
C GLU A 171 -8.25 -18.73 -1.24
N PRO A 172 -9.18 -19.02 -0.30
CA PRO A 172 -8.92 -19.90 0.84
C PRO A 172 -8.33 -21.27 0.53
N GLY A 173 -8.78 -21.94 -0.53
CA GLY A 173 -8.23 -23.21 -1.00
C GLY A 173 -6.77 -23.09 -1.43
N GLN A 174 -6.46 -22.11 -2.28
CA GLN A 174 -5.07 -21.83 -2.69
C GLN A 174 -4.19 -21.45 -1.49
N ALA A 175 -4.69 -20.59 -0.59
CA ALA A 175 -3.99 -20.18 0.63
C ALA A 175 -3.67 -21.37 1.55
N THR A 176 -4.59 -22.33 1.68
CA THR A 176 -4.40 -23.56 2.45
C THR A 176 -3.30 -24.44 1.88
N LYS A 177 -3.21 -24.54 0.55
CA LYS A 177 -2.13 -25.30 -0.10
C LYS A 177 -0.77 -24.62 0.10
N ILE A 178 -0.71 -23.30 -0.10
CA ILE A 178 0.52 -22.50 0.08
C ILE A 178 1.02 -22.59 1.53
N SER A 179 0.12 -22.52 2.51
CA SER A 179 0.51 -22.51 3.93
C SER A 179 1.25 -23.77 4.38
N LYS A 180 1.07 -24.91 3.70
CA LYS A 180 1.82 -26.16 3.96
C LYS A 180 3.32 -26.07 3.68
N ALA A 181 3.78 -24.99 3.04
CA ALA A 181 5.19 -24.70 2.86
C ALA A 181 5.92 -24.21 4.12
N ARG A 182 5.21 -23.97 5.23
CA ARG A 182 5.75 -23.54 6.53
C ARG A 182 7.02 -24.27 6.93
N ASN A 183 8.01 -23.49 7.36
CA ASN A 183 9.27 -23.97 7.94
C ASN A 183 10.10 -24.90 7.03
N LEU A 184 9.70 -25.11 5.77
CA LEU A 184 10.48 -25.90 4.83
C LEU A 184 11.66 -25.07 4.32
N LYS A 185 12.84 -25.69 4.27
CA LYS A 185 14.10 -25.10 3.77
C LYS A 185 14.89 -26.10 2.94
N GLY A 186 15.84 -25.61 2.16
CA GLY A 186 16.76 -26.43 1.39
C GLY A 186 16.05 -27.50 0.55
N ALA A 187 16.52 -28.74 0.62
CA ALA A 187 15.95 -29.86 -0.11
C ALA A 187 14.44 -30.08 0.15
N ALA A 188 13.96 -29.85 1.38
CA ALA A 188 12.53 -30.00 1.70
C ALA A 188 11.67 -28.93 1.01
N ALA A 189 12.16 -27.69 0.93
CA ALA A 189 11.52 -26.62 0.18
C ALA A 189 11.49 -26.93 -1.32
N ASN A 190 12.62 -27.41 -1.86
CA ASN A 190 12.69 -27.81 -3.27
C ASN A 190 11.68 -28.92 -3.60
N ASN A 191 11.62 -29.98 -2.77
CA ASN A 191 10.69 -31.09 -2.96
C ASN A 191 9.24 -30.63 -2.94
N PHE A 192 8.88 -29.73 -2.01
CA PHE A 192 7.54 -29.15 -1.94
C PHE A 192 7.19 -28.39 -3.22
N VAL A 193 8.11 -27.56 -3.74
CA VAL A 193 7.92 -26.83 -5.00
C VAL A 193 7.68 -27.79 -6.16
N VAL A 194 8.55 -28.78 -6.33
CA VAL A 194 8.43 -29.77 -7.42
C VAL A 194 7.08 -30.48 -7.39
N GLN A 195 6.59 -30.83 -6.21
CA GLN A 195 5.34 -31.58 -6.05
C GLN A 195 4.07 -30.73 -6.16
N ASN A 196 4.09 -29.48 -5.69
CA ASN A 196 2.87 -28.70 -5.47
C ASN A 196 2.73 -27.49 -6.40
N LYS A 197 3.77 -27.09 -7.14
CA LYS A 197 3.77 -25.84 -7.93
C LYS A 197 2.64 -25.77 -8.96
N ILE A 198 2.39 -26.87 -9.67
CA ILE A 198 1.33 -26.92 -10.70
C ILE A 198 -0.05 -26.86 -10.04
N ASP A 199 -0.27 -27.60 -8.96
CA ASP A 199 -1.56 -27.70 -8.26
C ASP A 199 -1.92 -26.43 -7.46
N ILE A 200 -0.92 -25.71 -6.94
CA ILE A 200 -1.11 -24.40 -6.30
C ILE A 200 -1.41 -23.32 -7.32
N GLY A 201 -0.80 -23.38 -8.51
CA GLY A 201 -1.00 -22.42 -9.57
C GLY A 201 -0.38 -21.04 -9.28
N ASN A 202 -0.82 -20.04 -10.04
CA ASN A 202 -0.28 -18.69 -9.99
C ASN A 202 -1.11 -17.78 -9.09
N ILE A 203 -0.47 -16.80 -8.46
CA ILE A 203 -1.12 -15.62 -7.88
C ILE A 203 -1.27 -14.51 -8.91
N THR A 204 -2.18 -13.57 -8.65
CA THR A 204 -2.34 -12.34 -9.45
C THR A 204 -1.20 -11.36 -9.20
N LEU A 205 -1.04 -10.39 -10.09
CA LEU A 205 -0.06 -9.31 -9.90
C LEU A 205 -0.34 -8.53 -8.61
N GLU A 206 -1.62 -8.29 -8.29
CA GLU A 206 -2.02 -7.54 -7.11
C GLU A 206 -1.76 -8.33 -5.81
N GLN A 207 -2.00 -9.64 -5.81
CA GLN A 207 -1.62 -10.52 -4.71
C GLN A 207 -0.09 -10.49 -4.50
N GLN A 208 0.71 -10.51 -5.58
CA GLN A 208 2.17 -10.42 -5.48
C GLN A 208 2.63 -9.09 -4.87
N LYS A 209 2.03 -7.96 -5.28
CA LYS A 209 2.33 -6.64 -4.70
C LYS A 209 1.95 -6.59 -3.22
N ALA A 210 0.79 -7.12 -2.86
CA ALA A 210 0.35 -7.19 -1.46
C ALA A 210 1.33 -8.00 -0.60
N LEU A 211 1.80 -9.16 -1.08
CA LEU A 211 2.80 -9.96 -0.36
C LEU A 211 4.14 -9.23 -0.21
N PHE A 212 4.59 -8.48 -1.22
CA PHE A 212 5.80 -7.67 -1.12
C PHE A 212 5.64 -6.55 -0.07
N ALA A 213 4.49 -5.87 -0.06
CA ALA A 213 4.19 -4.81 0.89
C ALA A 213 4.19 -5.29 2.35
N LEU A 214 3.91 -6.58 2.61
CA LEU A 214 4.02 -7.17 3.94
C LEU A 214 5.47 -7.31 4.44
N ILE A 215 6.42 -7.61 3.55
CA ILE A 215 7.81 -7.91 3.94
C ILE A 215 8.76 -6.73 3.80
N TYR A 216 8.45 -5.78 2.92
CA TYR A 216 9.34 -4.66 2.63
C TYR A 216 9.63 -3.76 3.85
N PRO A 217 8.68 -3.46 4.76
CA PRO A 217 8.94 -2.67 5.95
C PRO A 217 10.04 -3.24 6.87
N ASP A 218 10.15 -4.57 6.97
CA ASP A 218 11.23 -5.21 7.72
C ASP A 218 12.59 -4.96 7.07
N TYR A 219 12.64 -4.92 5.73
CA TYR A 219 13.87 -4.58 5.00
C TYR A 219 14.24 -3.11 5.14
N VAL A 220 13.27 -2.20 5.18
CA VAL A 220 13.52 -0.79 5.52
C VAL A 220 14.13 -0.68 6.92
N SER A 221 13.54 -1.36 7.91
CA SER A 221 14.05 -1.37 9.28
C SER A 221 15.47 -1.94 9.37
N LYS A 222 15.75 -3.04 8.65
CA LYS A 222 17.10 -3.62 8.54
C LYS A 222 18.07 -2.67 7.85
N ALA A 223 17.63 -1.94 6.82
CA ALA A 223 18.45 -0.97 6.11
C ALA A 223 18.84 0.20 7.00
N ILE A 224 17.90 0.75 7.77
CA ILE A 224 18.17 1.79 8.77
C ILE A 224 19.19 1.30 9.81
N ALA A 225 18.97 0.10 10.35
CA ALA A 225 19.88 -0.48 11.34
C ALA A 225 21.29 -0.71 10.75
N ASN A 226 21.38 -1.23 9.53
CA ASN A 226 22.65 -1.45 8.83
C ASN A 226 23.36 -0.14 8.48
N TYR A 227 22.61 0.87 8.01
CA TYR A 227 23.10 2.21 7.71
C TYR A 227 23.71 2.86 8.96
N ASN A 228 22.97 2.88 10.07
CA ASN A 228 23.44 3.47 11.32
C ASN A 228 24.64 2.72 11.90
N ARG A 229 24.63 1.38 11.83
CA ARG A 229 25.75 0.54 12.27
C ARG A 229 27.06 0.92 11.60
N TRP A 230 27.02 1.21 10.30
CA TRP A 230 28.23 1.45 9.51
C TRP A 230 28.61 2.93 9.39
N THR A 231 27.68 3.87 9.58
CA THR A 231 27.91 5.27 9.21
C THR A 231 27.75 6.28 10.34
N SER A 232 27.13 5.93 11.47
CA SER A 232 26.77 6.89 12.54
C SER A 232 27.96 7.65 13.14
N THR A 233 29.17 7.09 13.08
CA THR A 233 30.39 7.72 13.60
C THR A 233 31.20 8.43 12.51
N LEU A 234 30.77 8.38 11.25
CA LEU A 234 31.52 8.94 10.13
C LEU A 234 31.20 10.43 9.93
N PRO A 235 32.19 11.24 9.54
CA PRO A 235 31.95 12.63 9.20
C PRO A 235 31.01 12.74 7.99
N ALA A 236 30.13 13.74 8.00
CA ALA A 236 29.10 13.98 6.98
C ALA A 236 27.96 12.94 6.90
N HIS A 237 27.81 12.07 7.90
CA HIS A 237 26.60 11.27 8.06
C HIS A 237 25.37 12.18 8.21
N LEU A 238 24.32 11.86 7.45
CA LEU A 238 22.99 12.40 7.65
C LEU A 238 22.11 11.36 8.34
N GLU A 239 21.24 11.83 9.24
CA GLU A 239 20.16 11.01 9.79
C GLU A 239 19.34 10.41 8.65
N TRP A 240 18.90 9.15 8.80
CA TRP A 240 18.17 8.44 7.74
C TRP A 240 17.01 9.25 7.16
N ALA A 241 16.23 9.90 8.02
CA ALA A 241 15.07 10.70 7.63
C ALA A 241 15.41 11.95 6.80
N ALA A 242 16.66 12.39 6.81
CA ALA A 242 17.14 13.52 6.00
C ALA A 242 17.60 13.10 4.60
N LEU A 243 17.83 11.80 4.36
CA LEU A 243 18.18 11.29 3.04
C LEU A 243 16.97 11.37 2.08
N ARG A 244 17.22 11.70 0.82
CA ARG A 244 16.20 11.68 -0.23
C ARG A 244 15.64 10.26 -0.39
N PRO A 245 14.33 10.10 -0.65
CA PRO A 245 13.71 8.79 -0.84
C PRO A 245 14.40 7.93 -1.90
N ILE A 246 14.91 8.53 -2.98
CA ILE A 246 15.64 7.81 -4.03
C ILE A 246 16.95 7.18 -3.54
N ILE A 247 17.62 7.77 -2.55
CA ILE A 247 18.82 7.21 -1.94
C ILE A 247 18.42 6.14 -0.93
N GLN A 248 17.40 6.39 -0.10
CA GLN A 248 16.84 5.40 0.81
C GLN A 248 16.46 4.11 0.07
N ASP A 249 15.76 4.20 -1.07
CA ASP A 249 15.39 3.03 -1.89
C ASP A 249 16.60 2.20 -2.31
N ILE A 250 17.69 2.84 -2.75
CA ILE A 250 18.91 2.14 -3.15
C ILE A 250 19.63 1.50 -1.95
N LEU A 251 19.66 2.17 -0.80
CA LEU A 251 20.23 1.61 0.42
C LEU A 251 19.43 0.40 0.91
N VAL A 252 18.09 0.45 0.84
CA VAL A 252 17.24 -0.70 1.12
C VAL A 252 17.50 -1.82 0.13
N ASP A 253 17.62 -1.52 -1.17
CA ASP A 253 17.88 -2.52 -2.20
C ASP A 253 19.22 -3.24 -2.01
N PHE A 254 20.27 -2.53 -1.57
CA PHE A 254 21.54 -3.17 -1.20
C PHE A 254 21.36 -4.18 -0.06
N VAL A 255 20.61 -3.80 0.98
CA VAL A 255 20.34 -4.69 2.11
C VAL A 255 19.47 -5.86 1.70
N TYR A 256 18.48 -5.65 0.83
CA TYR A 256 17.64 -6.70 0.27
C TYR A 256 18.48 -7.72 -0.51
N GLN A 257 19.45 -7.26 -1.31
CA GLN A 257 20.39 -8.14 -2.02
C GLN A 257 21.39 -8.86 -1.08
N GLY A 258 21.53 -8.42 0.17
CA GLY A 258 22.44 -9.01 1.14
C GLY A 258 23.78 -8.29 1.30
N PHE A 259 23.94 -7.06 0.79
CA PHE A 259 25.13 -6.23 1.00
C PHE A 259 25.15 -5.57 2.40
N THR A 260 25.25 -6.41 3.45
CA THR A 260 25.17 -6.00 4.86
C THR A 260 26.48 -6.13 5.63
N LYS A 261 27.47 -6.86 5.10
CA LYS A 261 28.71 -7.22 5.82
C LYS A 261 29.85 -6.20 5.70
N GLY A 262 29.60 -4.98 5.25
CA GLY A 262 30.61 -3.94 5.15
C GLY A 262 30.04 -2.54 4.99
N GLU A 263 30.86 -1.53 5.28
CA GLU A 263 30.45 -0.13 5.30
C GLU A 263 30.20 0.47 3.91
N ASN A 264 30.90 0.00 2.88
CA ASN A 264 30.97 0.68 1.58
C ASN A 264 29.60 1.00 0.95
N PRO A 265 28.62 0.06 0.88
CA PRO A 265 27.32 0.34 0.31
C PRO A 265 26.55 1.43 1.07
N MET A 266 26.62 1.43 2.40
CA MET A 266 25.91 2.42 3.24
C MET A 266 26.63 3.77 3.21
N ARG A 267 27.96 3.76 3.29
CA ARG A 267 28.80 4.96 3.23
C ARG A 267 28.61 5.72 1.91
N ALA A 268 28.44 5.02 0.79
CA ALA A 268 28.22 5.64 -0.51
C ALA A 268 26.93 6.49 -0.58
N GLY A 269 25.93 6.22 0.25
CA GLY A 269 24.68 7.00 0.29
C GLY A 269 24.58 8.01 1.43
N MET A 270 25.51 8.01 2.39
CA MET A 270 25.32 8.73 3.67
C MET A 270 25.31 10.26 3.58
N LYS A 271 25.86 10.81 2.50
CA LYS A 271 25.98 12.26 2.27
C LYS A 271 24.82 12.84 1.47
N ASP A 272 23.83 12.02 1.12
CA ASP A 272 22.76 12.36 0.19
C ASP A 272 23.26 12.84 -1.20
N ASP A 273 24.46 12.41 -1.63
CA ASP A 273 25.04 12.75 -2.94
C ASP A 273 24.72 11.65 -3.98
N VAL A 274 23.80 11.97 -4.90
CA VAL A 274 23.34 11.05 -5.95
C VAL A 274 24.45 10.70 -6.93
N ASP A 275 25.34 11.64 -7.29
CA ASP A 275 26.41 11.38 -8.25
C ASP A 275 27.54 10.56 -7.60
N GLU A 276 27.81 10.75 -6.30
CA GLU A 276 28.69 9.86 -5.52
C GLU A 276 28.15 8.42 -5.49
N LEU A 277 26.85 8.25 -5.20
CA LEU A 277 26.22 6.94 -5.16
C LEU A 277 26.20 6.25 -6.54
N ILE A 278 25.88 6.98 -7.62
CA ILE A 278 25.98 6.47 -9.00
C ILE A 278 27.40 6.00 -9.29
N ARG A 279 28.43 6.82 -8.99
CA ARG A 279 29.83 6.45 -9.22
C ARG A 279 30.20 5.19 -8.44
N TYR A 280 29.75 5.06 -7.20
CA TYR A 280 29.98 3.84 -6.41
C TYR A 280 29.35 2.61 -7.08
N ILE A 281 28.10 2.72 -7.51
CA ILE A 281 27.36 1.63 -8.16
C ILE A 281 28.04 1.19 -9.46
N GLU A 282 28.41 2.14 -10.32
CA GLU A 282 28.94 1.85 -11.66
C GLU A 282 30.40 1.38 -11.63
N ASN A 283 31.21 1.89 -10.69
CA ASN A 283 32.66 1.64 -10.66
C ASN A 283 33.10 0.57 -9.64
N THR A 284 32.18 -0.01 -8.86
CA THR A 284 32.50 -1.10 -7.93
C THR A 284 32.13 -2.45 -8.56
N PRO A 285 33.08 -3.29 -9.02
CA PRO A 285 32.76 -4.54 -9.73
C PRO A 285 31.79 -5.47 -8.99
N ALA A 286 31.94 -5.53 -7.66
CA ALA A 286 31.06 -6.33 -6.80
C ALA A 286 29.60 -5.87 -6.83
N ILE A 287 29.33 -4.60 -7.15
CA ILE A 287 28.00 -4.00 -7.26
C ILE A 287 27.54 -3.95 -8.72
N SER A 288 28.39 -3.44 -9.62
CA SER A 288 28.04 -3.15 -11.02
C SER A 288 27.66 -4.39 -11.82
N GLN A 289 28.19 -5.57 -11.46
CA GLN A 289 27.79 -6.84 -12.07
C GLN A 289 26.29 -7.12 -11.99
N TYR A 290 25.57 -6.52 -11.04
CA TYR A 290 24.12 -6.72 -10.87
C TYR A 290 23.27 -5.66 -11.59
N GLU A 291 23.87 -4.58 -12.10
CA GLU A 291 23.13 -3.48 -12.72
C GLU A 291 22.31 -3.84 -13.96
N PRO A 292 22.65 -4.85 -14.79
CA PRO A 292 21.77 -5.29 -15.87
C PRO A 292 20.36 -5.68 -15.39
N GLY A 293 20.27 -6.30 -14.21
CA GLY A 293 19.01 -6.67 -13.57
C GLY A 293 18.44 -5.59 -12.66
N ARG A 294 19.30 -4.91 -11.89
CA ARG A 294 18.86 -4.00 -10.82
C ARG A 294 18.65 -2.56 -11.21
N LYS A 295 19.36 -2.07 -12.25
CA LYS A 295 19.18 -0.73 -12.84
C LYS A 295 19.21 0.42 -11.83
N ARG A 296 19.98 0.32 -10.75
CA ARG A 296 20.02 1.32 -9.67
C ARG A 296 20.57 2.66 -10.15
N ALA A 297 21.67 2.65 -10.90
CA ALA A 297 22.26 3.86 -11.45
C ALA A 297 21.30 4.56 -12.43
N ALA A 298 20.58 3.79 -13.25
CA ALA A 298 19.56 4.33 -14.14
C ALA A 298 18.37 4.93 -13.38
N TYR A 299 17.93 4.28 -12.29
CA TYR A 299 16.91 4.82 -11.38
C TYR A 299 17.33 6.16 -10.79
N LEU A 300 18.55 6.25 -10.26
CA LEU A 300 19.08 7.50 -9.71
C LEU A 300 19.18 8.60 -10.78
N LYS A 301 19.74 8.31 -11.96
CA LYS A 301 19.85 9.27 -13.08
C LYS A 301 18.50 9.84 -13.52
N LYS A 302 17.45 9.02 -13.48
CA LYS A 302 16.09 9.40 -13.88
C LYS A 302 15.41 10.33 -12.87
N ASN A 303 15.74 10.20 -11.57
CA ASN A 303 15.01 10.86 -10.48
C ASN A 303 15.86 11.87 -9.69
N ARG A 304 17.06 12.20 -10.16
CA ARG A 304 18.00 13.11 -9.48
C ARG A 304 17.55 14.57 -9.47
#